data_AF-A0AA85JUE4-F1
#
_entry.id   AF-A0AA85JUE4-F1
#
_cell.length_a   1.000
_cell.length_b   1.000
_cell.length_c   1.000
_cell.angle_alpha   90.00
_cell.angle_beta   90.00
_cell.angle_gamma   90.00
#
_symmetry.space_group_name_H-M   'P 1'
#
loop_
_entity.id
_entity.type
_entity.pdbx_description
1 polymer ?
#
loop_
_entity_poly.entity_id
_entity_poly.type
_entity_poly.pdbx_seq_one_letter_code
_entity_poly.pdbx_strand_id
1 'polypeptide(L)'
;MEYYSDEPIRNSLTRICFATYEQMELYKQFPEVVGIDSTYNTNKGKYSLFQLLVTDNFGRGRPVLFAWTRKEFKRDVVWILDCFRQIMEDTSKTESFIMDCAQAEIAAVKLTHRQAHIVLCSFHVCRAFCRKTRNPIVKNYLCRLVQCKRRSEFNFYFRVISRLDANVSQYLQRRWMHRRELWAACFRDNVLTFGNDTNNRVESSHKQMKRYLQRSDSLHKSMLKVYKWYKRSFSIIQQEANIAQSRCFTYLCSQRLIPIIRLLTPYAARKVIREYQWRRWAIVDFESFDYVFFKEDGNTVDVFHENTALFKHWCCCVSNKSK
;
A
#
# COMPACT_ATOMS: atom_id res chain seq x y z
N MET A 1 2.86 -50.19 16.25
CA MET A 1 1.45 -49.78 16.10
C MET A 1 1.36 -48.92 14.86
N GLU A 2 0.92 -49.55 13.79
CA GLU A 2 0.61 -48.93 12.51
C GLU A 2 -0.63 -48.04 12.68
N TYR A 3 -0.57 -46.83 12.14
CA TYR A 3 -1.77 -46.09 11.78
C TYR A 3 -1.79 -45.97 10.27
N TYR A 4 -2.58 -46.85 9.66
CA TYR A 4 -3.12 -46.65 8.32
C TYR A 4 -3.96 -45.37 8.33
N SER A 5 -3.57 -44.40 7.51
CA SER A 5 -4.53 -43.47 6.93
C SER A 5 -4.37 -43.53 5.42
N ASP A 6 -5.16 -44.41 4.80
CA ASP A 6 -5.49 -44.39 3.39
C ASP A 6 -6.33 -43.14 3.08
N GLU A 7 -5.72 -41.95 3.14
CA GLU A 7 -6.19 -40.86 2.30
C GLU A 7 -5.46 -40.95 0.96
N PRO A 8 -6.18 -41.06 -0.18
CA PRO A 8 -5.54 -41.01 -1.47
C PRO A 8 -4.79 -39.69 -1.55
N ILE A 9 -3.52 -39.71 -2.01
CA ILE A 9 -2.76 -38.51 -2.33
C ILE A 9 -3.52 -37.79 -3.46
N ARG A 10 -4.52 -37.01 -3.07
CA ARG A 10 -5.27 -36.17 -3.98
C ARG A 10 -4.30 -35.05 -4.29
N ASN A 11 -3.65 -35.17 -5.45
CA ASN A 11 -2.70 -34.22 -6.01
C ASN A 11 -3.41 -32.88 -6.29
N SER A 12 -3.85 -32.23 -5.22
CA SER A 12 -4.73 -31.08 -5.24
C SER A 12 -3.87 -29.85 -5.07
N LEU A 13 -3.88 -29.01 -6.10
CA LEU A 13 -3.16 -27.75 -6.13
C LEU A 13 -3.49 -26.94 -4.87
N THR A 14 -2.52 -26.66 -3.99
CA THR A 14 -2.81 -25.94 -2.73
C THR A 14 -2.47 -24.47 -2.80
N ARG A 15 -1.48 -24.14 -3.64
CA ARG A 15 -0.80 -22.85 -3.69
C ARG A 15 -0.31 -22.60 -5.12
N ILE A 16 -0.43 -21.37 -5.58
CA ILE A 16 0.06 -20.91 -6.89
C ILE A 16 0.64 -19.51 -6.70
N CYS A 17 1.74 -19.22 -7.36
CA CYS A 17 2.38 -17.92 -7.35
C CYS A 17 2.89 -17.61 -8.76
N PHE A 18 2.73 -16.38 -9.21
CA PHE A 18 3.36 -15.92 -10.45
C PHE A 18 3.64 -14.41 -10.39
N ALA A 19 4.61 -14.00 -11.19
CA ALA A 19 4.82 -12.63 -11.60
C ALA A 19 5.15 -12.61 -13.09
N THR A 20 4.88 -11.50 -13.78
CA THR A 20 5.35 -11.28 -15.14
C THR A 20 6.73 -10.61 -15.13
N TYR A 21 7.42 -10.61 -16.27
CA TYR A 21 8.70 -9.91 -16.41
C TYR A 21 8.58 -8.41 -16.05
N GLU A 22 7.50 -7.77 -16.47
CA GLU A 22 7.25 -6.35 -16.17
C GLU A 22 7.05 -6.09 -14.67
N GLN A 23 6.50 -7.06 -13.94
CA GLN A 23 6.39 -6.98 -12.48
C GLN A 23 7.74 -7.09 -11.79
N MET A 24 8.63 -7.95 -12.30
CA MET A 24 9.99 -8.10 -11.81
C MET A 24 10.78 -6.80 -12.02
N GLU A 25 10.73 -6.22 -13.22
CA GLU A 25 11.40 -4.94 -13.52
C GLU A 25 10.84 -3.79 -12.69
N LEU A 26 9.52 -3.77 -12.45
CA LEU A 26 8.91 -2.75 -11.61
C LEU A 26 9.37 -2.85 -10.14
N TYR A 27 9.51 -4.07 -9.63
CA TYR A 27 10.05 -4.29 -8.30
C TYR A 27 11.52 -3.83 -8.22
N LYS A 28 12.36 -4.16 -9.21
CA LYS A 28 13.77 -3.70 -9.26
C LYS A 28 13.89 -2.17 -9.21
N GLN A 29 12.92 -1.44 -9.77
CA GLN A 29 12.88 0.02 -9.74
C GLN A 29 12.38 0.61 -8.42
N PHE A 30 11.49 -0.08 -7.69
CA PHE A 30 10.88 0.41 -6.46
C PHE A 30 10.85 -0.66 -5.33
N PRO A 31 12.01 -1.20 -4.92
CA PRO A 31 12.06 -2.39 -4.05
C PRO A 31 11.82 -2.08 -2.56
N GLU A 32 11.90 -0.81 -2.14
CA GLU A 32 12.14 -0.44 -0.74
C GLU A 32 10.94 -0.68 0.17
N VAL A 33 9.72 -0.52 -0.36
CA VAL A 33 8.49 -0.63 0.42
C VAL A 33 7.50 -1.55 -0.29
N VAL A 34 7.22 -2.70 0.34
CA VAL A 34 6.32 -3.73 -0.20
C VAL A 34 5.06 -3.83 0.67
N GLY A 35 3.90 -3.64 0.07
CA GLY A 35 2.61 -3.96 0.67
C GLY A 35 2.26 -5.43 0.44
N ILE A 36 1.73 -6.10 1.47
CA ILE A 36 1.15 -7.45 1.36
C ILE A 36 -0.26 -7.44 1.97
N ASP A 37 -1.19 -8.11 1.29
CA ASP A 37 -2.55 -8.33 1.77
C ASP A 37 -3.17 -9.51 1.03
N SER A 38 -4.15 -10.14 1.66
CA SER A 38 -4.98 -11.16 1.03
C SER A 38 -6.40 -10.66 0.74
N THR A 39 -7.08 -11.33 -0.17
CA THR A 39 -8.50 -11.11 -0.36
C THR A 39 -9.24 -12.39 -0.72
N TYR A 40 -10.44 -12.52 -0.16
CA TYR A 40 -11.31 -13.68 -0.32
C TYR A 40 -12.42 -13.44 -1.36
N ASN A 41 -13.17 -14.51 -1.66
CA ASN A 41 -14.29 -14.53 -2.61
C ASN A 41 -13.92 -14.22 -4.07
N THR A 42 -12.77 -14.71 -4.54
CA THR A 42 -12.26 -14.44 -5.90
C THR A 42 -12.46 -15.61 -6.87
N ASN A 43 -12.87 -16.79 -6.36
CA ASN A 43 -12.99 -18.03 -7.13
C ASN A 43 -13.85 -19.08 -6.37
N LYS A 44 -14.35 -20.10 -7.09
CA LYS A 44 -15.20 -21.20 -6.59
C LYS A 44 -14.44 -22.10 -5.60
N GLY A 45 -13.14 -22.24 -5.78
CA GLY A 45 -12.27 -23.06 -4.95
C GLY A 45 -11.97 -22.48 -3.56
N LYS A 46 -12.48 -21.27 -3.26
CA LYS A 46 -12.25 -20.53 -2.01
C LYS A 46 -10.76 -20.27 -1.73
N TYR A 47 -9.94 -20.16 -2.76
CA TYR A 47 -8.55 -19.71 -2.59
C TYR A 47 -8.55 -18.22 -2.27
N SER A 48 -7.72 -17.84 -1.30
CA SER A 48 -7.40 -16.45 -1.03
C SER A 48 -6.39 -15.96 -2.05
N LEU A 49 -6.63 -14.77 -2.60
CA LEU A 49 -5.72 -14.11 -3.52
C LEU A 49 -4.86 -13.12 -2.74
N PHE A 50 -3.57 -13.38 -2.67
CA PHE A 50 -2.55 -12.47 -2.16
C PHE A 50 -1.99 -11.59 -3.26
N GLN A 51 -1.69 -10.35 -2.88
CA GLN A 51 -0.91 -9.44 -3.71
C GLN A 51 0.27 -8.92 -2.90
N LEU A 52 1.45 -8.94 -3.51
CA LEU A 52 2.55 -8.07 -3.12
C LEU A 52 2.59 -6.88 -4.06
N LEU A 53 2.84 -5.70 -3.53
CA LEU A 53 2.61 -4.45 -4.22
C LEU A 53 3.69 -3.43 -3.84
N VAL A 54 4.27 -2.75 -4.82
CA VAL A 54 5.21 -1.65 -4.58
C VAL A 54 4.51 -0.30 -4.75
N THR A 55 5.16 0.77 -4.30
CA THR A 55 4.71 2.14 -4.56
C THR A 55 5.60 2.75 -5.65
N ASP A 56 5.01 3.10 -6.79
CA ASP A 56 5.75 3.74 -7.89
C ASP A 56 6.11 5.20 -7.58
N ASN A 57 6.87 5.82 -8.49
CA ASN A 57 7.25 7.24 -8.46
C ASN A 57 6.09 8.24 -8.52
N PHE A 58 4.84 7.80 -8.70
CA PHE A 58 3.62 8.62 -8.61
C PHE A 58 2.88 8.41 -7.29
N GLY A 59 3.40 7.55 -6.41
CA GLY A 59 2.73 7.15 -5.19
C GLY A 59 1.59 6.18 -5.42
N ARG A 60 1.47 5.58 -6.61
CA ARG A 60 0.44 4.57 -6.92
C ARG A 60 0.93 3.19 -6.53
N GLY A 61 -0.01 2.38 -6.07
CA GLY A 61 0.27 1.01 -5.73
C GLY A 61 0.27 0.10 -6.96
N ARG A 62 1.36 -0.61 -7.22
CA ARG A 62 1.50 -1.49 -8.39
C ARG A 62 1.81 -2.94 -8.00
N PRO A 63 0.95 -3.91 -8.38
CA PRO A 63 1.17 -5.31 -8.03
C PRO A 63 2.44 -5.84 -8.68
N VAL A 64 3.30 -6.45 -7.88
CA VAL A 64 4.55 -7.10 -8.35
C VAL A 64 4.48 -8.62 -8.24
N LEU A 65 3.56 -9.18 -7.47
CA LEU A 65 3.37 -10.63 -7.41
C LEU A 65 1.94 -10.97 -7.02
N PHE A 66 1.43 -12.02 -7.63
CA PHE A 66 0.13 -12.61 -7.30
C PHE A 66 0.33 -14.03 -6.77
N ALA A 67 -0.40 -14.36 -5.71
CA ALA A 67 -0.46 -15.73 -5.23
C ALA A 67 -1.88 -16.14 -4.84
N TRP A 68 -2.21 -17.41 -5.04
CA TRP A 68 -3.43 -18.02 -4.50
C TRP A 68 -3.06 -19.09 -3.52
N THR A 69 -3.70 -19.09 -2.35
CA THR A 69 -3.53 -20.15 -1.36
C THR A 69 -4.89 -20.63 -0.86
N ARG A 70 -5.00 -21.93 -0.60
CA ARG A 70 -6.22 -22.50 -0.03
C ARG A 70 -6.39 -22.21 1.46
N LYS A 71 -5.27 -21.89 2.13
CA LYS A 71 -5.16 -21.57 3.55
C LYS A 71 -4.20 -20.38 3.71
N GLU A 72 -4.37 -19.64 4.79
CA GLU A 72 -3.56 -18.45 5.12
C GLU A 72 -2.76 -18.68 6.41
N PHE A 73 -2.28 -19.91 6.62
CA PHE A 73 -1.43 -20.18 7.77
C PHE A 73 -0.04 -19.58 7.54
N LYS A 74 0.75 -19.45 8.62
CA LYS A 74 2.14 -18.97 8.55
C LYS A 74 2.94 -19.66 7.42
N ARG A 75 2.84 -20.99 7.29
CA ARG A 75 3.55 -21.77 6.26
C ARG A 75 3.15 -21.39 4.83
N ASP A 76 1.90 -20.97 4.62
CA ASP A 76 1.39 -20.58 3.31
C ASP A 76 1.95 -19.21 2.94
N VAL A 77 2.00 -18.27 3.89
CA VAL A 77 2.59 -16.93 3.67
C VAL A 77 4.11 -17.01 3.54
N VAL A 78 4.79 -17.86 4.32
CA VAL A 78 6.23 -18.13 4.16
C VAL A 78 6.52 -18.61 2.74
N TRP A 79 5.72 -19.55 2.23
CA TRP A 79 5.85 -20.04 0.85
C TRP A 79 5.68 -18.91 -0.19
N ILE A 80 4.73 -17.99 0.00
CA ILE A 80 4.56 -16.82 -0.90
C ILE A 80 5.83 -15.95 -0.86
N LEU A 81 6.35 -15.66 0.33
CA LEU A 81 7.54 -14.82 0.50
C LEU A 81 8.81 -15.51 -0.02
N ASP A 82 8.88 -16.84 0.01
CA ASP A 82 9.97 -17.60 -0.61
C ASP A 82 9.88 -17.54 -2.13
N CYS A 83 8.68 -17.68 -2.71
CA CYS A 83 8.48 -17.44 -4.15
C CYS A 83 8.83 -16.01 -4.54
N PHE A 84 8.49 -15.01 -3.71
CA PHE A 84 8.88 -13.62 -3.94
C PHE A 84 10.40 -13.46 -4.01
N ARG A 85 11.15 -14.05 -3.07
CA ARG A 85 12.63 -14.04 -3.10
C ARG A 85 13.19 -14.72 -4.35
N GLN A 86 12.63 -15.87 -4.73
CA GLN A 86 13.10 -16.62 -5.90
C GLN A 86 12.80 -15.89 -7.22
N ILE A 87 11.61 -15.32 -7.37
CA ILE A 87 11.17 -14.64 -8.59
C ILE A 87 11.85 -13.29 -8.75
N MET A 88 12.03 -12.54 -7.66
CA MET A 88 12.64 -11.20 -7.73
C MET A 88 14.17 -11.22 -7.70
N GLU A 89 14.77 -12.40 -7.50
CA GLU A 89 16.21 -12.67 -7.38
C GLU A 89 16.88 -12.00 -6.16
N ASP A 90 16.72 -10.69 -5.99
CA ASP A 90 17.25 -9.91 -4.88
C ASP A 90 16.13 -9.11 -4.17
N THR A 91 15.81 -9.51 -2.93
CA THR A 91 14.89 -8.78 -2.07
C THR A 91 15.55 -8.09 -0.88
N SER A 92 16.89 -8.01 -0.87
CA SER A 92 17.65 -7.38 0.21
C SER A 92 17.36 -5.88 0.34
N LYS A 93 16.96 -5.23 -0.76
CA LYS A 93 16.58 -3.82 -0.81
C LYS A 93 15.19 -3.52 -0.22
N THR A 94 14.38 -4.53 0.12
CA THR A 94 13.10 -4.30 0.80
C THR A 94 13.34 -3.92 2.26
N GLU A 95 13.27 -2.62 2.54
CA GLU A 95 13.44 -2.04 3.87
C GLU A 95 12.20 -2.18 4.74
N SER A 96 11.00 -2.26 4.14
CA SER A 96 9.75 -2.29 4.91
C SER A 96 8.61 -3.04 4.25
N PHE A 97 7.87 -3.79 5.07
CA PHE A 97 6.60 -4.42 4.70
C PHE A 97 5.41 -3.71 5.34
N ILE A 98 4.44 -3.31 4.51
CA ILE A 98 3.17 -2.74 4.93
C ILE A 98 2.11 -3.84 4.88
N MET A 99 1.47 -4.14 6.00
CA MET A 99 0.53 -5.27 6.09
C MET A 99 -0.64 -4.99 7.02
N ASP A 100 -1.61 -5.90 7.06
CA ASP A 100 -2.70 -5.83 8.03
C ASP A 100 -2.23 -6.29 9.43
N CYS A 101 -3.13 -6.73 10.32
CA CYS A 101 -2.76 -7.24 11.64
C CYS A 101 -2.70 -8.78 11.73
N ALA A 102 -2.60 -9.48 10.60
CA ALA A 102 -2.59 -10.93 10.53
C ALA A 102 -1.31 -11.51 11.15
N GLN A 103 -1.49 -12.35 12.17
CA GLN A 103 -0.36 -12.96 12.87
C GLN A 103 0.47 -13.89 11.96
N ALA A 104 -0.17 -14.52 10.97
CA ALA A 104 0.51 -15.36 9.97
C ALA A 104 1.47 -14.54 9.11
N GLU A 105 1.04 -13.37 8.61
CA GLU A 105 1.86 -12.47 7.80
C GLU A 105 3.04 -11.90 8.60
N ILE A 106 2.76 -11.38 9.80
CA ILE A 106 3.80 -10.85 10.69
C ILE A 106 4.85 -11.93 10.97
N ALA A 107 4.43 -13.15 11.30
CA ALA A 107 5.34 -14.24 11.61
C ALA A 107 6.12 -14.75 10.38
N ALA A 108 5.54 -14.65 9.18
CA ALA A 108 6.20 -15.04 7.94
C ALA A 108 7.26 -14.01 7.53
N VAL A 109 6.94 -12.71 7.54
CA VAL A 109 7.90 -11.65 7.22
C VAL A 109 9.06 -11.62 8.21
N LYS A 110 8.80 -11.75 9.51
CA LYS A 110 9.87 -11.91 10.51
C LYS A 110 10.78 -13.12 10.27
N LEU A 111 10.28 -14.17 9.61
CA LEU A 111 11.07 -15.35 9.33
C LEU A 111 11.93 -15.17 8.07
N THR A 112 11.33 -14.64 6.99
CA THR A 112 11.94 -14.59 5.64
C THR A 112 12.70 -13.29 5.34
N HIS A 113 12.31 -12.17 5.95
CA HIS A 113 12.88 -10.83 5.73
C HIS A 113 13.20 -10.16 7.08
N ARG A 114 14.14 -10.74 7.83
CA ARG A 114 14.47 -10.33 9.22
C ARG A 114 14.97 -8.90 9.35
N GLN A 115 15.61 -8.37 8.32
CA GLN A 115 16.15 -7.01 8.30
C GLN A 115 15.08 -5.96 7.97
N ALA A 116 14.00 -6.36 7.28
CA ALA A 116 12.93 -5.45 6.90
C ALA A 116 12.06 -5.08 8.11
N HIS A 117 11.68 -3.82 8.20
CA HIS A 117 10.71 -3.37 9.19
C HIS A 117 9.29 -3.84 8.84
N ILE A 118 8.46 -4.06 9.86
CA ILE A 118 7.05 -4.37 9.68
C ILE A 118 6.22 -3.18 10.14
N VAL A 119 5.32 -2.73 9.27
CA VAL A 119 4.44 -1.58 9.48
C VAL A 119 3.00 -2.05 9.35
N LEU A 120 2.31 -2.14 10.48
CA LEU A 120 0.89 -2.51 10.50
C LEU A 120 0.04 -1.32 10.03
N CYS A 121 -0.94 -1.62 9.19
CA CYS A 121 -1.92 -0.68 8.69
C CYS A 121 -2.65 0.01 9.84
N SER A 122 -2.49 1.33 9.97
CA SER A 122 -3.10 2.12 11.03
C SER A 122 -4.64 1.98 11.05
N PHE A 123 -5.30 1.86 9.91
CA PHE A 123 -6.74 1.60 9.83
C PHE A 123 -7.12 0.28 10.52
N HIS A 124 -6.39 -0.81 10.26
CA HIS A 124 -6.64 -2.10 10.86
C HIS A 124 -6.33 -2.13 12.35
N VAL A 125 -5.28 -1.43 12.79
CA VAL A 125 -4.95 -1.25 14.22
C VAL A 125 -6.04 -0.47 14.93
N CYS A 126 -6.46 0.69 14.40
CA CYS A 126 -7.58 1.48 14.91
C CYS A 126 -8.84 0.62 15.02
N ARG A 127 -9.17 -0.14 13.97
CA ARG A 127 -10.33 -1.03 13.97
C ARG A 127 -10.21 -2.13 15.02
N ALA A 128 -9.02 -2.70 15.24
CA ALA A 128 -8.78 -3.70 16.28
C ALA A 128 -8.95 -3.11 17.69
N PHE A 129 -8.50 -1.87 17.91
CA PHE A 129 -8.62 -1.17 19.19
C PHE A 129 -10.07 -0.77 19.47
N CYS A 130 -10.73 -0.14 18.50
CA CYS A 130 -12.10 0.33 18.61
C CYS A 130 -13.12 -0.81 18.80
N ARG A 131 -12.78 -2.07 18.50
CA ARG A 131 -13.61 -3.24 18.84
C ARG A 131 -13.64 -3.55 20.34
N LYS A 132 -12.74 -3.00 21.14
CA LYS A 132 -12.63 -3.27 22.58
C LYS A 132 -13.45 -2.35 23.46
N THR A 133 -14.10 -1.35 22.87
CA THR A 133 -14.97 -0.44 23.60
C THR A 133 -16.11 0.05 22.72
N ARG A 134 -17.25 0.37 23.33
CA ARG A 134 -18.36 1.03 22.63
C ARG A 134 -18.29 2.55 22.75
N ASN A 135 -17.49 3.07 23.71
CA ASN A 135 -17.41 4.50 24.00
C ASN A 135 -16.75 5.28 22.84
N PRO A 136 -17.47 6.23 22.20
CA PRO A 136 -16.94 6.98 21.06
C PRO A 136 -15.77 7.91 21.42
N ILE A 137 -15.73 8.43 22.65
CA ILE A 137 -14.64 9.28 23.14
C ILE A 137 -13.36 8.45 23.23
N VAL A 138 -13.44 7.26 23.81
CA VAL A 138 -12.28 6.34 23.91
C VAL A 138 -11.81 5.93 22.52
N LYS A 139 -12.73 5.63 21.58
CA LYS A 139 -12.38 5.34 20.17
C LYS A 139 -11.59 6.48 19.51
N ASN A 140 -11.99 7.74 19.75
CA ASN A 140 -11.26 8.89 19.22
C ASN A 140 -9.81 8.92 19.74
N TYR A 141 -9.63 8.76 21.05
CA TYR A 141 -8.29 8.71 21.65
C TYR A 141 -7.47 7.51 21.20
N LEU A 142 -8.09 6.34 20.96
CA LEU A 142 -7.41 5.17 20.42
C LEU A 142 -6.86 5.44 19.01
N CYS A 143 -7.65 6.08 18.14
CA CYS A 143 -7.15 6.46 16.81
C CYS A 143 -6.02 7.50 16.89
N ARG A 144 -6.15 8.50 17.78
CA ARG A 144 -5.09 9.49 18.03
C ARG A 144 -3.81 8.84 18.58
N LEU A 145 -3.93 7.85 19.46
CA LEU A 145 -2.82 7.08 19.99
C LEU A 145 -2.02 6.38 18.87
N VAL A 146 -2.71 5.78 17.89
CA VAL A 146 -2.08 5.11 16.74
C VAL A 146 -1.36 6.10 15.83
N GLN A 147 -1.97 7.26 15.57
CA GLN A 147 -1.54 8.22 14.55
C GLN A 147 -0.59 9.31 15.07
N CYS A 148 -0.49 9.51 16.39
CA CYS A 148 0.33 10.58 16.96
C CYS A 148 1.80 10.43 16.56
N LYS A 149 2.43 11.56 16.21
CA LYS A 149 3.82 11.61 15.74
C LYS A 149 4.81 11.85 16.88
N ARG A 150 4.35 12.27 18.06
CA ARG A 150 5.22 12.56 19.22
C ARG A 150 5.00 11.56 20.36
N ARG A 151 6.08 11.14 21.00
CA ARG A 151 6.03 10.24 22.17
C ARG A 151 5.32 10.88 23.38
N SER A 152 5.40 12.21 23.54
CA SER A 152 4.67 12.94 24.57
C SER A 152 3.15 12.86 24.37
N GLU A 153 2.68 13.02 23.13
CA GLU A 153 1.27 12.87 22.74
C GLU A 153 0.80 11.43 22.96
N PHE A 154 1.61 10.44 22.59
CA PHE A 154 1.33 9.03 22.85
C PHE A 154 1.09 8.76 24.34
N ASN A 155 2.02 9.19 25.19
CA ASN A 155 1.92 9.04 26.65
C ASN A 155 0.73 9.80 27.23
N PHE A 156 0.37 10.95 26.66
CA PHE A 156 -0.82 11.70 27.04
C PHE A 156 -2.10 10.93 26.70
N TYR A 157 -2.28 10.52 25.43
CA TYR A 157 -3.47 9.79 25.00
C TYR A 157 -3.62 8.46 25.72
N PHE A 158 -2.52 7.74 25.97
CA PHE A 158 -2.56 6.50 26.72
C PHE A 158 -3.02 6.71 28.18
N ARG A 159 -2.58 7.79 28.84
CA ARG A 159 -3.07 8.17 30.18
C ARG A 159 -4.55 8.53 30.19
N VAL A 160 -5.02 9.26 29.19
CA VAL A 160 -6.45 9.59 29.05
C VAL A 160 -7.28 8.32 28.87
N ILE A 161 -6.87 7.41 27.97
CA ILE A 161 -7.53 6.12 27.78
C ILE A 161 -7.57 5.32 29.08
N SER A 162 -6.47 5.29 29.83
CA SER A 162 -6.38 4.54 31.09
C SER A 162 -7.34 5.05 32.16
N ARG A 163 -7.62 6.36 32.18
CA ARG A 163 -8.62 6.97 33.09
C ARG A 163 -10.06 6.74 32.63
N LEU A 164 -10.30 6.73 31.32
CA LEU A 164 -11.64 6.56 30.75
C LEU A 164 -12.08 5.09 30.68
N ASP A 165 -11.14 4.16 30.46
CA ASP A 165 -11.42 2.74 30.24
C ASP A 165 -10.20 1.87 30.62
N ALA A 166 -10.16 1.46 31.89
CA ALA A 166 -9.08 0.65 32.45
C ALA A 166 -8.96 -0.71 31.72
N ASN A 167 -10.07 -1.31 31.30
CA ASN A 167 -10.08 -2.59 30.59
C ASN A 167 -9.39 -2.49 29.22
N VAL A 168 -9.69 -1.43 28.46
CA VAL A 168 -9.02 -1.16 27.20
C VAL A 168 -7.53 -0.92 27.41
N SER A 169 -7.15 -0.11 28.39
CA SER A 169 -5.72 0.17 28.64
C SER A 169 -4.94 -1.10 29.03
N GLN A 170 -5.52 -1.96 29.87
CA GLN A 170 -4.92 -3.25 30.24
C GLN A 170 -4.79 -4.20 29.03
N TYR A 171 -5.81 -4.23 28.16
CA TYR A 171 -5.73 -4.97 26.90
C TYR A 171 -4.59 -4.47 26.00
N LEU A 172 -4.45 -3.16 25.84
CA LEU A 172 -3.37 -2.57 25.04
C LEU A 172 -1.99 -2.91 25.62
N GLN A 173 -1.82 -2.78 26.94
CA GLN A 173 -0.57 -3.14 27.62
C GLN A 173 -0.17 -4.59 27.36
N ARG A 174 -1.10 -5.52 27.61
CA ARG A 174 -0.83 -6.96 27.48
C ARG A 174 -0.58 -7.40 26.03
N ARG A 175 -1.30 -6.84 25.06
CA ARG A 175 -1.33 -7.38 23.69
C ARG A 175 -0.58 -6.55 22.64
N TRP A 176 -0.34 -5.25 22.88
CA TRP A 176 0.13 -4.33 21.83
C TRP A 176 1.37 -3.51 22.20
N MET A 177 1.58 -3.18 23.48
CA MET A 177 2.66 -2.26 23.88
C MET A 177 4.08 -2.82 23.67
N HIS A 178 4.27 -4.13 23.84
CA HIS A 178 5.54 -4.81 23.55
C HIS A 178 5.93 -4.75 22.05
N ARG A 179 4.98 -4.43 21.17
CA ARG A 179 5.15 -4.36 19.72
C ARG A 179 4.75 -3.00 19.13
N ARG A 180 4.86 -1.93 19.93
CA ARG A 180 4.47 -0.56 19.57
C ARG A 180 5.15 -0.02 18.31
N GLU A 181 6.40 -0.41 18.09
CA GLU A 181 7.18 -0.05 16.89
C GLU A 181 6.52 -0.53 15.59
N LEU A 182 5.68 -1.57 15.64
CA LEU A 182 5.00 -2.07 14.44
C LEU A 182 3.78 -1.21 14.05
N TRP A 183 3.16 -0.46 14.98
CA TRP A 183 1.85 0.16 14.75
C TRP A 183 1.71 1.63 15.13
N ALA A 184 2.50 2.13 16.08
CA ALA A 184 2.39 3.50 16.57
C ALA A 184 3.31 4.41 15.77
N ALA A 185 2.75 5.47 15.16
CA ALA A 185 3.50 6.36 14.28
C ALA A 185 4.74 6.98 14.94
N CYS A 186 4.63 7.46 16.19
CA CYS A 186 5.71 8.06 16.98
C CYS A 186 6.87 7.12 17.39
N PHE A 187 6.81 5.83 17.06
CA PHE A 187 7.89 4.86 17.29
C PHE A 187 8.55 4.40 15.98
N ARG A 188 8.20 5.02 14.84
CA ARG A 188 8.62 4.61 13.49
C ARG A 188 9.40 5.70 12.76
N ASP A 189 10.03 6.63 13.50
CA ASP A 189 10.70 7.80 12.92
C ASP A 189 11.81 7.47 11.92
N ASN A 190 12.44 6.29 12.06
CA ASN A 190 13.51 5.81 11.19
C ASN A 190 13.05 4.72 10.20
N VAL A 191 11.75 4.49 10.05
CA VAL A 191 11.22 3.44 9.16
C VAL A 191 10.80 4.05 7.82
N LEU A 192 11.36 3.53 6.74
CA LEU A 192 11.04 3.96 5.39
C LEU A 192 9.67 3.42 4.96
N THR A 193 8.66 4.29 4.83
CA THR A 193 7.31 3.87 4.41
C THR A 193 6.84 4.51 3.11
N PHE A 194 7.53 5.54 2.60
CA PHE A 194 7.03 6.43 1.54
C PHE A 194 5.60 6.96 1.80
N GLY A 195 5.22 7.11 3.06
CA GLY A 195 3.87 7.53 3.46
C GLY A 195 2.81 6.44 3.33
N ASN A 196 3.22 5.16 3.29
CA ASN A 196 2.34 4.02 3.48
C ASN A 196 2.10 3.76 4.98
N ASP A 197 1.17 4.50 5.59
CA ASP A 197 0.69 4.22 6.95
C ASP A 197 -0.55 3.32 6.98
N THR A 198 -1.07 2.96 5.80
CA THR A 198 -2.27 2.16 5.60
C THR A 198 -2.06 1.19 4.45
N ASN A 199 -2.81 0.09 4.43
CA ASN A 199 -2.81 -0.87 3.32
C ASN A 199 -3.76 -0.46 2.17
N ASN A 200 -4.12 0.83 2.10
CA ASN A 200 -5.12 1.35 1.16
C ASN A 200 -4.77 1.06 -0.30
N ARG A 201 -3.48 1.01 -0.64
CA ARG A 201 -3.00 0.73 -2.00
C ARG A 201 -3.33 -0.71 -2.41
N VAL A 202 -3.08 -1.68 -1.54
CA VAL A 202 -3.41 -3.09 -1.82
C VAL A 202 -4.92 -3.30 -1.80
N GLU A 203 -5.64 -2.71 -0.84
CA GLU A 203 -7.11 -2.77 -0.82
C GLU A 203 -7.75 -2.12 -2.07
N SER A 204 -7.20 -1.03 -2.58
CA SER A 204 -7.65 -0.39 -3.82
C SER A 204 -7.39 -1.29 -5.03
N SER A 205 -6.22 -1.94 -5.11
CA SER A 205 -5.93 -2.93 -6.15
C SER A 205 -6.91 -4.10 -6.09
N HIS A 206 -7.17 -4.63 -4.89
CA HIS A 206 -8.18 -5.66 -4.66
C HIS A 206 -9.56 -5.23 -5.17
N LYS A 207 -10.01 -4.01 -4.86
CA LYS A 207 -11.31 -3.49 -5.31
C LYS A 207 -11.41 -3.40 -6.83
N GLN A 208 -10.36 -2.91 -7.50
CA GLN A 208 -10.34 -2.80 -8.96
C GLN A 208 -10.41 -4.17 -9.63
N MET A 209 -9.58 -5.11 -9.17
CA MET A 209 -9.51 -6.46 -9.71
C MET A 209 -10.79 -7.27 -9.45
N LYS A 210 -11.41 -7.11 -8.26
CA LYS A 210 -12.69 -7.77 -7.93
C LYS A 210 -13.85 -7.38 -8.84
N ARG A 211 -13.78 -6.27 -9.58
CA ARG A 211 -14.79 -5.93 -10.60
C ARG A 211 -14.84 -6.95 -11.74
N TYR A 212 -13.75 -7.69 -11.96
CA TYR A 212 -13.63 -8.66 -13.05
C TYR A 212 -13.72 -10.13 -12.58
N LEU A 213 -13.48 -10.37 -11.29
CA LEU A 213 -13.50 -11.72 -10.69
C LEU A 213 -14.88 -12.08 -10.15
N GLN A 214 -15.31 -13.32 -10.38
CA GLN A 214 -16.56 -13.85 -9.87
C GLN A 214 -16.32 -15.02 -8.92
N ARG A 215 -17.18 -15.15 -7.90
CA ARG A 215 -17.12 -16.27 -6.94
C ARG A 215 -17.34 -17.63 -7.60
N SER A 216 -18.01 -17.68 -8.75
CA SER A 216 -18.26 -18.87 -9.54
C SER A 216 -17.09 -19.26 -10.46
N ASP A 217 -16.13 -18.36 -10.70
CA ASP A 217 -14.99 -18.64 -11.57
C ASP A 217 -14.14 -19.80 -11.01
N SER A 218 -13.69 -20.69 -11.89
CA SER A 218 -12.64 -21.65 -11.52
C SER A 218 -11.34 -20.90 -11.18
N LEU A 219 -10.45 -21.54 -10.40
CA LEU A 219 -9.16 -20.92 -10.05
C LEU A 219 -8.37 -20.50 -11.30
N HIS A 220 -8.28 -21.38 -12.30
CA HIS A 220 -7.65 -21.09 -13.59
C HIS A 220 -8.27 -19.88 -14.29
N LYS A 221 -9.61 -19.79 -14.34
CA LYS A 221 -10.30 -18.65 -14.94
C LYS A 221 -10.04 -17.35 -14.18
N SER A 222 -10.01 -17.40 -12.85
CA SER A 222 -9.63 -16.25 -12.02
C SER A 222 -8.18 -15.82 -12.29
N MET A 223 -7.25 -16.76 -12.39
CA MET A 223 -5.84 -16.45 -12.73
C MET A 223 -5.72 -15.76 -14.09
N LEU A 224 -6.37 -16.31 -15.13
CA LEU A 224 -6.37 -15.70 -16.46
C LEU A 224 -6.95 -14.28 -16.45
N LYS A 225 -8.02 -14.05 -15.67
CA LYS A 225 -8.62 -12.72 -15.51
C LYS A 225 -7.67 -11.74 -14.81
N VAL A 226 -6.98 -12.17 -13.76
CA VAL A 226 -5.97 -11.35 -13.06
C VAL A 226 -4.81 -11.02 -14.00
N TYR A 227 -4.30 -12.01 -14.74
CA TYR A 227 -3.24 -11.78 -15.72
C TYR A 227 -3.67 -10.76 -16.79
N LYS A 228 -4.85 -10.94 -17.40
CA LYS A 228 -5.39 -10.00 -18.40
C LYS A 228 -5.62 -8.60 -17.83
N TRP A 229 -6.14 -8.52 -16.60
CA TRP A 229 -6.31 -7.25 -15.89
C TRP A 229 -4.96 -6.56 -15.69
N TYR A 230 -3.95 -7.28 -15.20
CA TYR A 230 -2.61 -6.74 -14.99
C TYR A 230 -2.00 -6.22 -16.30
N LYS A 231 -2.06 -7.00 -17.39
CA LYS A 231 -1.53 -6.57 -18.70
C LYS A 231 -2.20 -5.29 -19.20
N ARG A 232 -3.53 -5.14 -19.03
CA ARG A 232 -4.24 -3.90 -19.37
C ARG A 232 -3.82 -2.74 -18.47
N SER A 233 -3.71 -2.98 -17.16
CA SER A 233 -3.25 -1.96 -16.21
C SER A 233 -1.82 -1.52 -16.50
N PHE A 234 -0.95 -2.42 -16.95
CA PHE A 234 0.43 -2.12 -17.28
C PHE A 234 0.58 -1.15 -18.46
N SER A 235 -0.22 -1.29 -19.52
CA SER A 235 -0.23 -0.31 -20.61
C SER A 235 -0.56 1.11 -20.10
N ILE A 236 -1.47 1.22 -19.13
CA ILE A 236 -1.81 2.49 -18.48
C ILE A 236 -0.62 2.99 -17.63
N ILE A 237 0.03 2.11 -16.86
CA ILE A 237 1.25 2.45 -16.09
C ILE A 237 2.29 3.12 -17.00
N GLN A 238 2.53 2.52 -18.17
CA GLN A 238 3.56 2.99 -19.09
C GLN A 238 3.19 4.33 -19.73
N GLN A 239 1.93 4.52 -20.12
CA GLN A 239 1.46 5.83 -20.59
C GLN A 239 1.57 6.91 -19.51
N GLU A 240 1.21 6.59 -18.26
CA GLU A 240 1.35 7.51 -17.13
C GLU A 240 2.82 7.89 -16.87
N ALA A 241 3.73 6.92 -16.99
CA ALA A 241 5.16 7.17 -16.86
C ALA A 241 5.67 8.11 -17.96
N ASN A 242 5.27 7.90 -19.23
CA ASN A 242 5.65 8.76 -20.34
C ASN A 242 5.11 10.20 -20.17
N ILE A 243 3.83 10.35 -19.80
CA ILE A 243 3.20 11.66 -19.54
C ILE A 243 3.89 12.37 -18.38
N ALA A 244 4.41 11.65 -17.40
CA ALA A 244 5.09 12.26 -16.29
C ALA A 244 6.53 12.68 -16.61
N GLN A 245 7.21 11.99 -17.52
CA GLN A 245 8.53 12.39 -17.99
C GLN A 245 8.48 13.73 -18.74
N SER A 246 7.35 14.07 -19.36
CA SER A 246 7.16 15.39 -19.98
C SER A 246 6.80 16.50 -18.99
N ARG A 247 6.61 16.21 -17.70
CA ARG A 247 6.26 17.23 -16.70
C ARG A 247 7.50 17.92 -16.16
N CYS A 248 7.47 19.26 -16.17
CA CYS A 248 8.43 20.08 -15.43
C CYS A 248 7.90 20.34 -14.01
N PHE A 249 8.78 20.29 -13.01
CA PHE A 249 8.43 20.58 -11.62
C PHE A 249 9.29 21.74 -11.11
N THR A 250 8.63 22.83 -10.71
CA THR A 250 9.28 23.94 -10.01
C THR A 250 9.06 23.79 -8.51
N TYR A 251 10.14 23.77 -7.73
CA TYR A 251 10.10 23.63 -6.27
C TYR A 251 10.49 24.95 -5.61
N LEU A 252 9.57 25.52 -4.83
CA LEU A 252 9.83 26.68 -3.99
C LEU A 252 10.37 26.21 -2.63
N CYS A 253 11.68 26.05 -2.51
CA CYS A 253 12.35 25.69 -1.25
C CYS A 253 13.70 26.42 -1.14
N SER A 254 14.38 26.29 0.00
CA SER A 254 15.68 26.95 0.18
C SER A 254 16.67 26.50 -0.90
N GLN A 255 17.54 27.41 -1.36
CA GLN A 255 18.51 27.12 -2.42
C GLN A 255 19.41 25.91 -2.12
N ARG A 256 19.64 25.62 -0.83
CA ARG A 256 20.41 24.45 -0.38
C ARG A 256 19.67 23.12 -0.57
N LEU A 257 18.33 23.14 -0.57
CA LEU A 257 17.52 21.93 -0.72
C LEU A 257 17.26 21.59 -2.19
N ILE A 258 17.25 22.57 -3.09
CA ILE A 258 16.93 22.36 -4.51
C ILE A 258 17.77 21.24 -5.16
N PRO A 259 19.11 21.18 -4.99
CA PRO A 259 19.90 20.10 -5.58
C PRO A 259 19.48 18.71 -5.09
N ILE A 260 19.16 18.57 -3.80
CA ILE A 260 18.74 17.31 -3.19
C ILE A 260 17.36 16.91 -3.69
N ILE A 261 16.42 17.87 -3.73
CA ILE A 261 15.05 17.62 -4.20
C ILE A 261 15.03 17.19 -5.67
N ARG A 262 15.93 17.72 -6.51
CA ARG A 262 16.05 17.34 -7.92
C ARG A 262 16.55 15.91 -8.15
N LEU A 263 17.16 15.28 -7.15
CA LEU A 263 17.53 13.86 -7.20
C LEU A 263 16.35 12.92 -6.91
N LEU A 264 15.24 13.46 -6.40
CA LEU A 264 14.08 12.68 -5.99
C LEU A 264 13.04 12.59 -7.11
N THR A 265 12.29 11.48 -7.12
CA THR A 265 11.06 11.42 -7.91
C THR A 265 10.09 12.52 -7.46
N PRO A 266 9.21 13.04 -8.34
CA PRO A 266 8.26 14.08 -7.95
C PRO A 266 7.39 13.73 -6.74
N TYR A 267 7.05 12.44 -6.57
CA TYR A 267 6.37 11.97 -5.37
C TYR A 267 7.25 12.06 -4.12
N ALA A 268 8.48 11.54 -4.18
CA ALA A 268 9.42 11.59 -3.06
C ALA A 268 9.79 13.04 -2.69
N ALA A 269 10.04 13.90 -3.68
CA ALA A 269 10.25 15.34 -3.51
C ALA A 269 9.13 15.99 -2.71
N ARG A 270 7.87 15.79 -3.11
CA ARG A 270 6.70 16.32 -2.38
C ARG A 270 6.60 15.80 -0.95
N LYS A 271 6.97 14.53 -0.71
CA LYS A 271 6.98 13.95 0.65
C LYS A 271 8.06 14.59 1.52
N VAL A 272 9.29 14.71 1.01
CA VAL A 272 10.40 15.37 1.73
C VAL A 272 10.07 16.82 2.02
N ILE A 273 9.56 17.57 1.05
CA ILE A 273 9.15 18.97 1.23
C ILE A 273 8.11 19.10 2.35
N ARG A 274 7.06 18.26 2.36
CA ARG A 274 6.04 18.29 3.42
C ARG A 274 6.60 17.98 4.81
N GLU A 275 7.53 17.05 4.91
CA GLU A 275 8.21 16.76 6.18
C GLU A 275 9.06 17.96 6.66
N TYR A 276 9.76 18.64 5.75
CA TYR A 276 10.52 19.86 6.08
C TYR A 276 9.63 21.04 6.47
N GLN A 277 8.50 21.24 5.78
CA GLN A 277 7.49 22.24 6.16
C GLN A 277 6.98 22.00 7.58
N TRP A 278 6.65 20.74 7.90
CA TRP A 278 6.15 20.37 9.22
C TRP A 278 7.16 20.66 10.33
N ARG A 279 8.46 20.48 10.06
CA ARG A 279 9.55 20.84 10.98
C ARG A 279 9.85 22.34 11.03
N ARG A 280 9.08 23.18 10.32
CA ARG A 280 9.29 24.63 10.13
C ARG A 280 10.64 24.96 9.49
N TRP A 281 11.16 24.06 8.67
CA TRP A 281 12.45 24.22 7.98
C TRP A 281 12.30 24.68 6.53
N ALA A 282 11.06 24.84 6.03
CA ALA A 282 10.78 25.37 4.69
C ALA A 282 9.39 26.04 4.60
N ILE A 283 9.27 27.08 3.77
CA ILE A 283 8.00 27.65 3.27
C ILE A 283 7.92 27.28 1.79
N VAL A 284 6.77 26.76 1.33
CA VAL A 284 6.58 26.34 -0.08
C VAL A 284 5.20 26.76 -0.56
N ASP A 285 5.14 27.49 -1.67
CA ASP A 285 3.93 27.66 -2.50
C ASP A 285 3.90 26.56 -3.58
N PHE A 286 2.71 26.03 -3.90
CA PHE A 286 2.54 24.84 -4.74
C PHE A 286 2.33 25.14 -6.24
N GLU A 287 2.90 24.25 -7.07
CA GLU A 287 2.58 23.82 -8.45
C GLU A 287 1.89 24.84 -9.41
N SER A 288 2.65 25.34 -10.41
CA SER A 288 2.08 25.68 -11.72
C SER A 288 2.21 24.46 -12.65
N PHE A 289 1.09 24.03 -13.23
CA PHE A 289 1.09 23.00 -14.27
C PHE A 289 1.03 23.70 -15.62
N ASP A 290 2.15 23.75 -16.34
CA ASP A 290 2.11 24.10 -17.76
C ASP A 290 1.74 22.83 -18.52
N TYR A 291 0.45 22.68 -18.86
CA TYR A 291 0.02 21.66 -19.80
C TYR A 291 0.30 22.16 -21.22
N VAL A 292 0.91 21.32 -22.05
CA VAL A 292 0.87 21.47 -23.50
C VAL A 292 0.07 20.28 -24.01
N PHE A 293 -1.14 20.55 -24.51
CA PHE A 293 -1.96 19.54 -25.17
C PHE A 293 -1.60 19.53 -26.66
N PHE A 294 -1.28 18.36 -27.20
CA PHE A 294 -1.16 18.16 -28.63
C PHE A 294 -2.48 17.54 -29.11
N LYS A 295 -3.23 18.28 -29.94
CA LYS A 295 -4.34 17.71 -30.71
C LYS A 295 -3.87 17.59 -32.14
N GLU A 296 -3.69 16.36 -32.59
CA GLU A 296 -3.26 16.08 -33.96
C GLU A 296 -4.50 15.96 -34.86
N ASP A 297 -4.96 17.09 -35.40
CA ASP A 297 -6.00 17.14 -36.43
C ASP A 297 -5.35 17.40 -37.80
N GLY A 298 -4.70 16.36 -38.33
CA GLY A 298 -4.45 16.18 -39.77
C GLY A 298 -3.50 17.13 -40.50
N ASN A 299 -3.22 18.37 -40.07
CA ASN A 299 -2.25 19.28 -40.71
C ASN A 299 -1.79 20.51 -39.89
N THR A 300 -2.23 20.72 -38.65
CA THR A 300 -1.75 21.83 -37.80
C THR A 300 -1.55 21.39 -36.34
N VAL A 301 -0.52 21.94 -35.70
CA VAL A 301 -0.23 21.76 -34.26
C VAL A 301 -0.52 23.06 -33.56
N ASP A 302 -1.64 23.13 -32.82
CA ASP A 302 -1.95 24.28 -31.97
C ASP A 302 -1.34 24.08 -30.57
N VAL A 303 -0.57 25.07 -30.10
CA VAL A 303 0.05 25.09 -28.77
C VAL A 303 -0.78 25.96 -27.84
N PHE A 304 -1.41 25.35 -26.84
CA PHE A 304 -2.17 26.08 -25.81
C PHE A 304 -1.41 26.12 -24.49
N HIS A 305 -1.32 27.30 -23.88
CA HIS A 305 -0.88 27.52 -22.50
C HIS A 305 -2.11 27.84 -21.64
N GLU A 306 -2.48 26.96 -20.70
CA GLU A 306 -3.59 27.22 -19.78
C GLU A 306 -3.16 27.15 -18.31
N ASN A 307 -3.41 28.25 -17.59
CA ASN A 307 -3.09 28.42 -16.18
C ASN A 307 -4.26 27.92 -15.30
N THR A 308 -4.01 27.00 -14.37
CA THR A 308 -5.03 26.17 -13.67
C THR A 308 -5.98 26.87 -12.67
N ALA A 309 -6.06 28.21 -12.65
CA ALA A 309 -7.02 28.91 -11.79
C ALA A 309 -8.50 28.59 -12.15
N LEU A 310 -8.77 28.13 -13.38
CA LEU A 310 -10.12 27.92 -13.91
C LEU A 310 -10.66 26.48 -13.80
N PHE A 311 -9.82 25.50 -13.44
CA PHE A 311 -10.24 24.08 -13.43
C PHE A 311 -11.19 23.70 -12.27
N LYS A 312 -11.41 24.59 -11.31
CA LYS A 312 -12.39 24.39 -10.22
C LYS A 312 -13.86 24.43 -10.67
N HIS A 313 -14.17 24.87 -11.89
CA HIS A 313 -15.56 24.99 -12.35
C HIS A 313 -16.03 23.90 -13.31
N TRP A 314 -15.14 23.02 -13.81
CA TRP A 314 -15.54 22.00 -14.79
C TRP A 314 -15.78 20.59 -14.22
N CYS A 315 -15.40 20.31 -12.97
CA CYS A 315 -15.67 19.02 -12.33
C CYS A 315 -17.05 18.89 -11.64
N CYS A 316 -17.93 19.91 -11.73
CA CYS A 316 -19.24 19.89 -11.06
C CYS A 316 -20.47 19.80 -11.96
N CYS A 317 -20.35 19.75 -13.30
CA CYS A 317 -21.52 19.79 -14.19
C CYS A 317 -21.53 18.67 -15.24
N VAL A 318 -21.64 17.39 -14.83
CA VAL A 318 -22.34 16.37 -15.64
C VAL A 318 -23.04 15.35 -14.72
N SER A 319 -24.09 15.81 -14.03
CA SER A 319 -25.24 14.96 -13.77
C SER A 319 -26.50 15.80 -13.92
N ASN A 320 -27.05 15.84 -15.12
CA ASN A 320 -28.48 16.05 -15.27
C ASN A 320 -29.00 14.98 -16.22
N LYS A 321 -29.79 14.09 -15.64
CA LYS A 321 -30.77 13.28 -16.34
C LYS A 321 -31.81 14.24 -16.91
N SER A 322 -32.06 14.17 -18.21
CA SER A 322 -33.33 14.61 -18.79
C SER A 322 -34.11 13.37 -19.25
N LYS A 323 -35.42 13.51 -19.13
CA LYS A 323 -36.48 12.50 -19.12
C LYS A 323 -36.52 11.58 -20.35
#